data_AF-T1FDB1-F1
#
_entry.id   AF-T1FDB1-F1
#
_cell.length_a   1.000
_cell.length_b   1.000
_cell.length_c   1.000
_cell.angle_alpha   90.00
_cell.angle_beta   90.00
_cell.angle_gamma   90.00
#
_symmetry.space_group_name_H-M   'P 1'
#
loop_
_entity.id
_entity.type
_entity.pdbx_description
1 polymer ?
#
loop_
_entity_poly.entity_id
_entity_poly.type
_entity_poly.pdbx_seq_one_letter_code
_entity_poly.pdbx_strand_id
1 'polypeptide(L)'
;MLDEGRKCSRQPHIHEIAATAKSIIEPPRLETQERFRFSQRKQNIDETPTEYMSALRQLALTCDFVADATAPENRRLRDKFIFGLASQNIQADLLTRRDLDVKNVVTFTERYIRTHKTAEILQGKEIINSLKQGSEGREKKQWICKFMDAKCYNCGLNGHKAKVCKKLSSKREKNQLKQKNWTMAKTVKEEFGMRLCLKKCHFGAPSVNYLGHIIDKNRLHTAPDKVEAVKKAPNQKMSMNYDHF
;
A
#
# COMPACT_ATOMS: atom_id res chain seq x y z
N MET A 1 -30.91 -15.97 73.43
CA MET A 1 -31.07 -16.95 72.33
C MET A 1 -30.34 -16.37 71.13
N LEU A 2 -29.35 -17.09 70.62
CA LEU A 2 -28.38 -16.59 69.65
C LEU A 2 -29.00 -16.50 68.25
N ASP A 3 -28.76 -15.38 67.58
CA ASP A 3 -29.20 -15.06 66.22
C ASP A 3 -28.39 -15.92 65.22
N GLU A 4 -29.08 -16.80 64.49
CA GLU A 4 -28.48 -17.63 63.45
C GLU A 4 -28.12 -16.77 62.24
N GLY A 5 -26.88 -16.26 62.27
CA GLY A 5 -26.25 -15.57 61.15
C GLY A 5 -26.21 -16.46 59.91
N ARG A 6 -27.08 -16.15 58.95
CA ARG A 6 -27.01 -16.58 57.54
C ARG A 6 -25.59 -16.42 57.01
N LYS A 7 -24.85 -17.53 56.88
CA LYS A 7 -23.59 -17.56 56.11
C LYS A 7 -23.95 -17.40 54.64
N CYS A 8 -23.79 -16.18 54.14
CA CYS A 8 -23.84 -15.86 52.72
C CYS A 8 -22.74 -16.65 52.00
N SER A 9 -23.13 -17.77 51.40
CA SER A 9 -22.31 -18.51 50.46
C SER A 9 -22.37 -17.75 49.13
N ARG A 10 -21.28 -17.05 48.78
CA ARG A 10 -20.82 -16.72 47.41
C ARG A 10 -19.90 -15.51 47.45
N GLN A 11 -18.62 -15.76 47.65
CA GLN A 11 -17.62 -14.96 46.95
C GLN A 11 -16.96 -15.90 45.95
N PRO A 12 -17.22 -15.76 44.63
CA PRO A 12 -16.42 -16.49 43.65
C PRO A 12 -14.98 -16.11 43.89
N HIS A 13 -14.13 -17.13 44.06
CA HIS A 13 -12.71 -16.95 44.33
C HIS A 13 -12.15 -16.04 43.22
N ILE A 14 -11.31 -15.06 43.54
CA ILE A 14 -10.79 -14.07 42.57
C ILE A 14 -10.28 -14.73 41.27
N HIS A 15 -9.76 -15.96 41.39
CA HIS A 15 -9.34 -16.82 40.29
C HIS A 15 -10.46 -17.18 39.28
N GLU A 16 -11.67 -17.42 39.76
CA GLU A 16 -12.85 -17.78 38.97
C GLU A 16 -13.41 -16.58 38.20
N ILE A 17 -13.38 -15.39 38.83
CA ILE A 17 -13.68 -14.11 38.17
C ILE A 17 -12.63 -13.82 37.09
N ALA A 18 -11.35 -14.00 37.40
CA ALA A 18 -10.26 -13.80 36.45
C ALA A 18 -10.33 -14.77 35.26
N ALA A 19 -10.67 -16.05 35.51
CA ALA A 19 -10.86 -17.05 34.45
C ALA A 19 -12.05 -16.71 33.55
N THR A 20 -13.18 -16.28 34.13
CA THR A 20 -14.37 -15.89 33.38
C THR A 20 -14.10 -14.62 32.55
N ALA A 21 -13.48 -13.60 33.15
CA ALA A 21 -13.08 -12.39 32.44
C ALA A 21 -12.15 -12.69 31.26
N LYS A 22 -11.18 -13.61 31.44
CA LYS A 22 -10.28 -14.05 30.37
C LYS A 22 -11.04 -14.73 29.22
N SER A 23 -12.03 -15.57 29.51
CA SER A 23 -12.86 -16.24 28.49
C SER A 23 -13.78 -15.30 27.71
N ILE A 24 -14.17 -14.17 28.30
CA ILE A 24 -15.01 -13.15 27.65
C ILE A 24 -14.15 -12.23 26.77
N ILE A 25 -12.94 -11.90 27.24
CA ILE A 25 -11.99 -11.03 26.52
C ILE A 25 -11.33 -11.79 25.35
N GLU A 26 -11.05 -13.08 25.54
CA GLU A 26 -10.52 -13.98 24.51
C GLU A 26 -11.47 -15.17 24.35
N PRO A 27 -12.51 -15.05 23.49
CA PRO A 27 -13.40 -16.18 23.24
C PRO A 27 -12.59 -17.38 22.74
N PRO A 28 -13.00 -18.61 23.12
CA PRO A 28 -12.30 -19.83 22.73
C PRO A 28 -12.10 -19.83 21.21
N ARG A 29 -10.84 -20.00 20.82
CA ARG A 29 -10.43 -19.86 19.42
C ARG A 29 -11.14 -20.93 18.59
N LEU A 30 -11.79 -20.50 17.50
CA LEU A 30 -12.48 -21.41 16.61
C LEU A 30 -11.46 -22.04 15.66
N GLU A 31 -11.10 -23.31 15.89
CA GLU A 31 -10.13 -24.04 15.07
C GLU A 31 -10.44 -23.94 13.57
N THR A 32 -11.72 -24.08 13.19
CA THR A 32 -12.16 -23.99 11.79
C THR A 32 -11.84 -22.63 11.17
N GLN A 33 -11.94 -21.54 11.94
CA GLN A 33 -11.61 -20.20 11.48
C GLN A 33 -10.10 -20.04 11.26
N GLU A 34 -9.29 -20.56 12.18
CA GLU A 34 -7.82 -20.52 12.08
C GLU A 34 -7.31 -21.36 10.90
N ARG A 35 -7.90 -22.54 10.68
CA ARG A 35 -7.62 -23.37 9.49
C ARG A 35 -8.01 -22.66 8.21
N PHE A 36 -9.16 -22.00 8.18
CA PHE A 36 -9.57 -21.20 7.04
C PHE A 36 -8.59 -20.06 6.77
N ARG A 37 -8.21 -19.29 7.79
CA ARG A 37 -7.20 -18.22 7.68
C ARG A 37 -5.87 -18.74 7.13
N PHE A 38 -5.37 -19.83 7.69
CA PHE A 38 -4.16 -20.50 7.21
C PHE A 38 -4.30 -20.92 5.73
N SER A 39 -5.42 -21.54 5.36
CA SER A 39 -5.67 -21.97 3.97
C SER A 39 -5.82 -20.83 2.97
N GLN A 40 -6.30 -19.66 3.40
CA GLN A 40 -6.50 -18.51 2.52
C GLN A 40 -5.26 -17.64 2.37
N ARG A 41 -4.28 -17.79 3.26
CA ARG A 41 -3.05 -17.00 3.20
C ARG A 41 -2.28 -17.29 1.90
N LYS A 42 -1.95 -16.26 1.14
CA LYS A 42 -1.08 -16.31 -0.06
C LYS A 42 -0.01 -15.22 0.06
N GLN A 43 1.16 -15.42 -0.53
CA GLN A 43 2.26 -14.45 -0.52
C GLN A 43 1.79 -13.11 -1.10
N ASN A 44 2.09 -12.01 -0.40
CA ASN A 44 1.78 -10.67 -0.91
C ASN A 44 2.81 -10.24 -1.97
N ILE A 45 2.45 -9.26 -2.81
CA ILE A 45 3.27 -8.79 -3.96
C ILE A 45 4.69 -8.34 -3.52
N ASP A 46 4.79 -7.66 -2.37
CA ASP A 46 6.04 -7.10 -1.85
C ASP A 46 6.62 -7.92 -0.68
N GLU A 47 6.14 -9.15 -0.46
CA GLU A 47 6.56 -9.99 0.67
C GLU A 47 7.68 -10.95 0.26
N THR A 48 8.76 -11.00 1.06
CA THR A 48 9.86 -11.92 0.80
C THR A 48 9.47 -13.38 1.14
N PRO A 49 10.14 -14.39 0.56
CA PRO A 49 9.85 -15.80 0.85
C PRO A 49 9.98 -16.15 2.35
N THR A 50 10.95 -15.55 3.05
CA THR A 50 11.18 -15.78 4.47
C THR A 50 10.12 -15.13 5.35
N GLU A 51 9.70 -13.90 5.04
CA GLU A 51 8.57 -13.24 5.70
C GLU A 51 7.28 -14.03 5.51
N TYR A 52 7.02 -14.49 4.29
CA TYR A 52 5.85 -15.32 4.00
C TYR A 52 5.84 -16.62 4.81
N MET A 53 6.98 -17.34 4.84
CA MET A 53 7.10 -18.54 5.68
C MET A 53 6.93 -18.24 7.16
N SER A 54 7.48 -17.11 7.64
CA SER A 54 7.30 -16.67 9.04
C SER A 54 5.83 -16.43 9.36
N ALA A 55 5.10 -15.73 8.49
CA ALA A 55 3.67 -15.49 8.65
C ALA A 55 2.85 -16.79 8.65
N LEU A 56 3.19 -17.75 7.78
CA LEU A 56 2.54 -19.07 7.78
C LEU A 56 2.80 -19.85 9.08
N ARG A 57 4.02 -19.78 9.62
CA ARG A 57 4.34 -20.40 10.92
C ARG A 57 3.52 -19.80 12.06
N GLN A 58 3.35 -18.48 12.08
CA GLN A 58 2.52 -17.81 13.10
C GLN A 58 1.06 -18.27 13.04
N LEU A 59 0.49 -18.40 11.83
CA LEU A 59 -0.86 -18.93 11.64
C LEU A 59 -0.96 -20.43 11.97
N ALA A 60 0.12 -21.18 11.79
CA ALA A 60 0.15 -22.60 12.14
C ALA A 60 0.20 -22.84 13.65
N LEU A 61 0.68 -21.88 14.47
CA LEU A 61 0.65 -21.98 15.93
C LEU A 61 -0.77 -22.02 16.50
N THR A 62 -1.74 -21.46 15.78
CA THR A 62 -3.11 -21.28 16.25
C THR A 62 -4.10 -22.27 15.64
N CYS A 63 -3.64 -23.16 14.75
CA CYS A 63 -4.45 -24.26 14.24
C CYS A 63 -3.82 -25.58 14.68
N ASP A 64 -4.63 -26.51 15.21
CA ASP A 64 -4.18 -27.80 15.76
C ASP A 64 -3.62 -28.76 14.70
N PHE A 65 -2.54 -28.38 14.02
CA PHE A 65 -2.05 -29.11 12.86
C PHE A 65 -0.72 -29.82 13.04
N VAL A 66 0.12 -29.51 14.03
CA VAL A 66 1.23 -30.36 14.50
C VAL A 66 1.66 -29.87 15.89
N ALA A 67 2.09 -30.77 16.77
CA ALA A 67 2.72 -30.46 18.06
C ALA A 67 3.99 -29.58 17.96
N ASP A 68 4.52 -29.35 16.74
CA ASP A 68 5.67 -28.49 16.50
C ASP A 68 5.55 -27.78 15.13
N ALA A 69 5.02 -26.55 15.13
CA ALA A 69 4.96 -25.70 13.93
C ALA A 69 6.35 -25.28 13.41
N THR A 70 7.40 -25.48 14.22
CA THR A 70 8.81 -25.22 13.87
C THR A 70 9.52 -26.43 13.28
N ALA A 71 8.90 -27.61 13.26
CA ALA A 71 9.48 -28.80 12.68
C ALA A 71 9.78 -28.62 11.17
N PRO A 72 11.01 -28.92 10.71
CA PRO A 72 11.42 -28.73 9.32
C PRO A 72 10.66 -29.61 8.31
N GLU A 73 10.10 -30.72 8.79
CA GLU A 73 9.33 -31.70 8.02
C GLU A 73 7.81 -31.43 7.99
N ASN A 74 7.35 -30.26 8.45
CA ASN A 74 5.93 -29.94 8.44
C ASN A 74 5.40 -29.85 7.00
N ARG A 75 4.87 -30.99 6.52
CA ARG A 75 4.36 -31.19 5.17
C ARG A 75 3.26 -30.17 4.82
N ARG A 76 2.39 -29.83 5.78
CA ARG A 76 1.34 -28.83 5.58
C ARG A 76 1.89 -27.43 5.37
N LEU A 77 2.89 -27.01 6.16
CA LEU A 77 3.54 -25.71 5.97
C LEU A 77 4.26 -25.65 4.63
N ARG A 78 4.99 -26.71 4.27
CA ARG A 78 5.67 -26.84 2.98
C ARG A 78 4.69 -26.72 1.82
N ASP A 79 3.63 -27.53 1.82
CA ASP A 79 2.65 -27.57 0.74
C ASP A 79 1.90 -26.22 0.67
N LYS A 80 1.52 -25.65 1.82
CA LYS A 80 0.87 -24.35 1.89
C LYS A 80 1.76 -23.22 1.35
N PHE A 81 3.05 -23.27 1.66
CA PHE A 81 4.03 -22.34 1.11
C PHE A 81 4.06 -22.43 -0.41
N ILE A 82 4.29 -23.62 -0.97
CA ILE A 82 4.36 -23.85 -2.43
C ILE A 82 3.07 -23.38 -3.13
N PHE A 83 1.89 -23.77 -2.61
CA PHE A 83 0.62 -23.42 -3.24
C PHE A 83 0.24 -21.94 -3.13
N GLY A 84 0.78 -21.24 -2.13
CA GLY A 84 0.51 -19.82 -1.92
C GLY A 84 1.61 -18.87 -2.42
N LEU A 85 2.66 -19.37 -3.09
CA LEU A 85 3.66 -18.51 -3.72
C LEU A 85 3.03 -17.58 -4.77
N ALA A 86 3.53 -16.34 -4.86
CA ALA A 86 3.05 -15.36 -5.84
C ALA A 86 3.52 -15.68 -7.27
N SER A 87 4.72 -16.26 -7.42
CA SER A 87 5.31 -16.60 -8.72
C SER A 87 4.92 -18.00 -9.15
N GLN A 88 4.18 -18.10 -10.26
CA GLN A 88 3.76 -19.38 -10.84
C GLN A 88 4.94 -20.18 -11.40
N ASN A 89 6.00 -19.51 -11.87
CA ASN A 89 7.20 -20.18 -12.39
C ASN A 89 7.92 -20.94 -11.28
N ILE A 90 8.14 -20.29 -10.13
CA ILE A 90 8.78 -20.92 -8.97
C ILE A 90 7.91 -22.06 -8.44
N GLN A 91 6.59 -21.84 -8.37
CA GLN A 91 5.63 -22.85 -7.97
C GLN A 91 5.71 -24.09 -8.87
N ALA A 92 5.68 -23.92 -10.20
CA ALA A 92 5.78 -25.01 -11.15
C ALA A 92 7.09 -25.80 -10.97
N ASP A 93 8.23 -25.10 -10.86
CA ASP A 93 9.53 -25.73 -10.63
C ASP A 93 9.55 -26.55 -9.33
N LEU A 94 9.00 -26.00 -8.23
CA LEU A 94 8.91 -26.71 -6.95
C LEU A 94 8.02 -27.95 -7.05
N LEU A 95 6.90 -27.90 -7.75
CA LEU A 95 5.99 -29.05 -7.89
C LEU A 95 6.61 -30.23 -8.65
N THR A 96 7.66 -30.01 -9.45
CA THR A 96 8.38 -31.08 -10.18
C THR A 96 9.50 -31.74 -9.37
N ARG A 97 9.91 -31.14 -8.24
CA ARG A 97 11.05 -31.62 -7.43
C ARG A 97 10.62 -32.70 -6.45
N ARG A 98 11.56 -33.60 -6.12
CA ARG A 98 11.41 -34.62 -5.08
C ARG A 98 12.01 -34.14 -3.75
N ASP A 99 11.60 -34.79 -2.66
CA ASP A 99 12.16 -34.63 -1.32
C ASP A 99 12.23 -33.18 -0.80
N LEU A 100 11.13 -32.46 -1.00
CA LEU A 100 10.98 -31.10 -0.50
C LEU A 100 10.66 -31.07 1.01
N ASP A 101 11.27 -30.14 1.72
CA ASP A 101 11.05 -29.82 3.12
C ASP A 101 10.90 -28.30 3.29
N VAL A 102 10.53 -27.82 4.48
CA VAL A 102 10.25 -26.40 4.72
C VAL A 102 11.50 -25.52 4.50
N LYS A 103 12.70 -26.04 4.77
CA LYS A 103 13.95 -25.29 4.64
C LYS A 103 14.37 -25.18 3.18
N ASN A 104 14.30 -26.28 2.44
CA ASN A 104 14.76 -26.36 1.07
C ASN A 104 13.83 -25.60 0.10
N VAL A 105 12.52 -25.53 0.36
CA VAL A 105 11.61 -24.73 -0.48
C VAL A 105 11.86 -23.22 -0.33
N VAL A 106 12.13 -22.74 0.88
CA VAL A 106 12.40 -21.31 1.13
C VAL A 106 13.74 -20.92 0.50
N THR A 107 14.80 -21.67 0.80
CA THR A 107 16.14 -21.40 0.25
C THR A 107 16.18 -21.51 -1.28
N PHE A 108 15.45 -22.48 -1.87
CA PHE A 108 15.29 -22.56 -3.32
C PHE A 108 14.61 -21.32 -3.90
N THR A 109 13.51 -20.88 -3.29
CA THR A 109 12.75 -19.70 -3.73
C THR A 109 13.62 -18.44 -3.68
N GLU A 110 14.35 -18.22 -2.58
CA GLU A 110 15.27 -17.10 -2.44
C GLU A 110 16.38 -17.13 -3.50
N ARG A 111 16.97 -18.31 -3.72
CA ARG A 111 17.99 -18.50 -4.75
C ARG A 111 17.42 -18.19 -6.13
N TYR A 112 16.23 -18.68 -6.45
CA TYR A 112 15.58 -18.44 -7.73
C TYR A 112 15.37 -16.95 -7.98
N ILE A 113 14.76 -16.24 -7.01
CA ILE A 113 14.50 -14.80 -7.10
C ILE A 113 15.82 -14.03 -7.27
N ARG A 114 16.84 -14.37 -6.48
CA ARG A 114 18.18 -13.77 -6.60
C ARG A 114 18.75 -14.00 -8.01
N THR A 115 18.72 -15.24 -8.51
CA THR A 115 19.26 -15.57 -9.84
C THR A 115 18.50 -14.87 -10.97
N HIS A 116 17.17 -14.79 -10.87
CA HIS A 116 16.35 -14.12 -11.87
C HIS A 116 16.64 -12.62 -11.89
N LYS A 117 16.71 -11.98 -10.72
CA LYS A 117 17.08 -10.56 -10.59
C LYS A 117 18.48 -10.29 -11.13
N THR A 118 19.47 -11.13 -10.81
CA THR A 118 20.82 -10.99 -11.36
C THR A 118 20.84 -11.23 -12.87
N ALA A 119 20.07 -12.19 -13.38
CA ALA A 119 19.97 -12.48 -14.80
C ALA A 119 19.29 -11.33 -15.56
N GLU A 120 18.26 -10.68 -14.99
CA GLU A 120 17.65 -9.47 -15.56
C GLU A 120 18.65 -8.31 -15.64
N ILE A 121 19.49 -8.13 -14.61
CA ILE A 121 20.56 -7.14 -14.60
C ILE A 121 21.60 -7.46 -15.68
N LEU A 122 22.06 -8.72 -15.77
CA LEU A 122 23.03 -9.18 -16.78
C LEU A 122 22.47 -9.11 -18.21
N GLN A 123 21.19 -9.40 -18.39
CA GLN A 123 20.46 -9.23 -19.65
C GLN A 123 20.19 -7.76 -19.99
N GLY A 124 20.69 -6.81 -19.20
CA GLY A 124 20.59 -5.38 -19.46
C GLY A 124 19.18 -4.80 -19.33
N LYS A 125 18.21 -5.56 -18.77
CA LYS A 125 16.83 -5.08 -18.58
C LYS A 125 16.73 -3.96 -17.54
N GLU A 126 17.76 -3.80 -16.70
CA GLU A 126 17.90 -2.71 -15.74
C GLU A 126 19.14 -1.81 -16.00
N ILE A 127 19.45 -1.49 -17.27
CA ILE A 127 20.06 -0.19 -17.64
C ILE A 127 19.42 0.29 -18.95
N ILE A 128 18.19 0.81 -18.86
CA ILE A 128 17.67 1.71 -19.90
C ILE A 128 17.16 2.98 -19.24
N ASN A 129 18.13 3.71 -18.66
CA ASN A 129 18.02 5.15 -18.58
C ASN A 129 19.12 5.73 -19.48
N SER A 130 18.97 5.58 -20.80
CA SER A 130 19.34 6.56 -21.85
C SER A 130 19.34 5.96 -23.26
N LEU A 131 18.47 6.52 -24.12
CA LEU A 131 18.71 6.88 -25.53
C LEU A 131 19.40 5.85 -26.47
N LYS A 132 18.63 5.26 -27.42
CA LYS A 132 18.75 5.50 -28.87
C LYS A 132 17.73 4.69 -29.70
N GLN A 133 17.43 5.21 -30.89
CA GLN A 133 16.41 4.84 -31.87
C GLN A 133 16.90 3.77 -32.87
N GLY A 134 15.96 3.11 -33.58
CA GLY A 134 16.16 2.44 -34.88
C GLY A 134 15.43 1.09 -35.01
N SER A 135 14.23 1.06 -35.62
CA SER A 135 13.87 0.38 -36.90
C SER A 135 13.80 -1.15 -36.78
N GLU A 136 12.64 -1.80 -36.91
CA GLU A 136 11.91 -2.01 -38.18
C GLU A 136 10.42 -2.34 -37.96
N GLY A 137 9.59 -2.02 -38.96
CA GLY A 137 8.17 -2.45 -39.04
C GLY A 137 7.15 -1.38 -38.62
N ARG A 138 6.83 -0.43 -39.50
CA ARG A 138 5.74 0.54 -39.29
C ARG A 138 4.72 0.50 -40.41
N GLU A 139 3.55 -0.07 -40.13
CA GLU A 139 2.32 0.40 -40.74
C GLU A 139 2.15 1.89 -40.42
N LYS A 140 2.01 2.71 -41.48
CA LYS A 140 1.87 4.17 -41.36
C LYS A 140 0.48 4.52 -40.82
N LYS A 141 0.28 4.42 -39.51
CA LYS A 141 -0.80 5.17 -38.86
C LYS A 141 -0.40 6.64 -38.86
N GLN A 142 -1.12 7.45 -39.62
CA GLN A 142 -0.96 8.90 -39.70
C GLN A 142 -1.01 9.49 -38.29
N TRP A 143 0.14 9.90 -37.77
CA TRP A 143 0.29 10.32 -36.38
C TRP A 143 -0.20 11.75 -36.23
N ILE A 144 -1.47 11.90 -35.88
CA ILE A 144 -2.02 13.16 -35.39
C ILE A 144 -1.48 13.34 -33.96
N CYS A 145 -0.72 14.41 -33.72
CA CYS A 145 -0.19 14.69 -32.39
C CYS A 145 -1.35 14.93 -31.43
N LYS A 146 -1.47 14.12 -30.37
CA LYS A 146 -2.50 14.28 -29.32
C LYS A 146 -2.50 15.62 -28.58
N PHE A 147 -1.52 16.49 -28.84
CA PHE A 147 -1.39 17.82 -28.23
C PHE A 147 -1.48 18.95 -29.25
N MET A 148 -1.88 18.66 -30.48
CA MET A 148 -1.98 19.65 -31.57
C MET A 148 -2.93 20.79 -31.18
N ASP A 149 -4.03 20.48 -30.49
CA ASP A 149 -5.02 21.46 -30.00
C ASP A 149 -4.82 21.86 -28.53
N ALA A 150 -3.83 21.29 -27.86
CA ALA A 150 -3.57 21.60 -26.45
C ALA A 150 -2.96 22.99 -26.32
N LYS A 151 -3.70 23.92 -25.70
CA LYS A 151 -3.23 25.28 -25.44
C LYS A 151 -2.13 25.30 -24.37
N CYS A 152 -1.00 25.90 -24.71
CA CYS A 152 0.07 26.11 -23.74
C CYS A 152 -0.33 27.19 -22.74
N TYR A 153 -0.48 26.82 -21.46
CA TYR A 153 -0.78 27.77 -20.38
C TYR A 153 0.32 28.82 -20.12
N ASN A 154 1.47 28.73 -20.80
CA ASN A 154 2.55 29.70 -20.65
C ASN A 154 2.66 30.73 -21.78
N CYS A 155 2.34 30.37 -23.03
CA CYS A 155 2.44 31.28 -24.17
C CYS A 155 1.17 31.40 -24.99
N GLY A 156 0.11 30.68 -24.62
CA GLY A 156 -1.20 30.73 -25.26
C GLY A 156 -1.28 30.04 -26.62
N LEU A 157 -0.18 29.56 -27.19
CA LEU A 157 -0.14 28.85 -28.47
C LEU A 157 -0.45 27.36 -28.31
N ASN A 158 -1.08 26.77 -29.32
CA ASN A 158 -1.39 25.35 -29.37
C ASN A 158 -0.16 24.53 -29.83
N GLY A 159 -0.25 23.20 -29.74
CA GLY A 159 0.77 22.29 -30.27
C GLY A 159 1.89 21.93 -29.31
N HIS A 160 1.89 22.45 -28.07
CA HIS A 160 2.89 22.10 -27.06
C HIS A 160 2.43 22.31 -25.62
N LYS A 161 3.03 21.58 -24.69
CA LYS A 161 2.78 21.74 -23.25
C LYS A 161 3.64 22.87 -22.67
N ALA A 162 3.15 23.51 -21.61
CA ALA A 162 3.90 24.55 -20.86
C ALA A 162 5.31 24.09 -20.47
N LYS A 163 5.50 22.80 -20.13
CA LYS A 163 6.81 22.23 -19.76
C LYS A 163 7.87 22.29 -20.88
N VAL A 164 7.46 22.33 -22.14
CA VAL A 164 8.37 22.34 -23.32
C VAL A 164 8.25 23.64 -24.12
N CYS A 165 7.57 24.63 -23.55
CA CYS A 165 7.39 25.93 -24.18
C CYS A 165 8.74 26.65 -24.29
N LYS A 166 9.20 26.84 -25.52
CA LYS A 166 10.43 27.57 -25.84
C LYS A 166 10.33 29.07 -25.54
N LYS A 167 9.10 29.59 -25.36
CA LYS A 167 8.83 30.98 -24.95
C LYS A 167 8.84 31.18 -23.43
N LEU A 168 9.14 30.16 -22.61
CA LEU A 168 9.42 30.36 -21.19
C LEU A 168 10.75 31.12 -21.04
N SER A 169 10.66 32.21 -20.29
CA SER A 169 11.70 33.14 -19.86
C SER A 169 13.09 32.56 -19.56
N SER A 170 14.06 33.43 -19.83
CA SER A 170 15.49 33.30 -19.57
C SER A 170 15.84 32.42 -18.36
N LYS A 171 16.86 31.58 -18.53
CA LYS A 171 17.51 30.75 -17.50
C LYS A 171 17.80 31.53 -16.18
N ARG A 172 17.85 32.87 -16.25
CA ARG A 172 18.02 33.82 -15.15
C ARG A 172 16.83 33.84 -14.15
N GLU A 173 15.58 33.78 -14.61
CA GLU A 173 14.40 33.80 -13.71
C GLU A 173 14.23 32.50 -12.92
N LYS A 174 14.53 31.35 -13.56
CA LYS A 174 14.51 30.04 -12.89
C LYS A 174 15.56 29.95 -11.79
N ASN A 175 16.73 30.57 -11.96
CA ASN A 175 17.76 30.62 -10.91
C ASN A 175 17.34 31.53 -9.74
N GLN A 176 16.64 32.63 -10.01
CA GLN A 176 16.19 33.56 -8.97
C GLN A 176 15.08 32.95 -8.08
N LEU A 177 14.15 32.18 -8.66
CA LEU A 177 13.13 31.44 -7.90
C LEU A 177 13.74 30.27 -7.09
N LYS A 178 14.76 29.59 -7.65
CA LYS A 178 15.51 28.54 -6.94
C LYS A 178 16.24 29.09 -5.71
N GLN A 179 16.78 30.30 -5.82
CA GLN A 179 17.45 31.00 -4.73
C GLN A 179 16.46 31.45 -3.63
N LYS A 180 15.30 32.02 -3.99
CA LYS A 180 14.24 32.40 -3.04
C LYS A 180 13.63 31.22 -2.29
N ASN A 181 13.43 30.08 -2.97
CA ASN A 181 12.90 28.87 -2.33
C ASN A 181 13.90 28.25 -1.34
N TRP A 182 15.21 28.38 -1.61
CA TRP A 182 16.25 27.90 -0.71
C TRP A 182 16.37 28.77 0.55
N THR A 183 16.31 30.10 0.42
CA THR A 183 16.37 31.00 1.58
C THR A 183 15.19 30.76 2.52
N MET A 184 13.96 30.67 2.00
CA MET A 184 12.77 30.49 2.82
C MET A 184 12.71 29.12 3.50
N ALA A 185 13.19 28.06 2.84
CA ALA A 185 13.30 26.75 3.45
C ALA A 185 14.40 26.67 4.51
N LYS A 186 15.47 27.47 4.37
CA LYS A 186 16.52 27.59 5.39
C LYS A 186 15.98 28.26 6.66
N THR A 187 15.26 29.38 6.51
CA THR A 187 14.62 30.08 7.64
C THR A 187 13.65 29.20 8.39
N VAL A 188 12.76 28.49 7.68
CA VAL A 188 11.75 27.61 8.33
C VAL A 188 12.40 26.44 9.09
N LYS A 189 13.52 25.92 8.59
CA LYS A 189 14.26 24.85 9.27
C LYS A 189 14.97 25.36 10.53
N GLU A 190 15.54 26.57 10.48
CA GLU A 190 16.28 27.19 11.58
C GLU A 190 15.35 27.72 12.68
N GLU A 191 14.24 28.38 12.32
CA GLU A 191 13.31 28.98 13.29
C GLU A 191 12.28 28.00 13.85
N PHE A 192 11.77 27.08 13.03
CA PHE A 192 10.67 26.18 13.42
C PHE A 192 11.07 24.71 13.53
N GLY A 193 12.36 24.38 13.32
CA GLY A 193 12.88 23.01 13.49
C GLY A 193 12.28 21.96 12.55
N MET A 194 11.63 22.37 11.45
CA MET A 194 10.88 21.45 10.59
C MET A 194 11.76 20.82 9.50
N ARG A 195 11.60 19.50 9.29
CA ARG A 195 12.21 18.79 8.15
C ARG A 195 11.34 18.93 6.90
N LEU A 196 11.72 19.85 6.01
CA LEU A 196 10.98 20.16 4.78
C LEU A 196 11.38 19.28 3.59
N CYS A 197 10.40 18.82 2.82
CA CYS A 197 10.62 18.17 1.52
C CYS A 197 10.47 19.21 0.39
N LEU A 198 11.58 19.82 -0.05
CA LEU A 198 11.58 20.90 -1.04
C LEU A 198 10.83 20.57 -2.34
N LYS A 199 10.82 19.30 -2.76
CA LYS A 199 10.09 18.85 -3.96
C LYS A 199 8.57 18.95 -3.81
N LYS A 200 8.06 18.90 -2.57
CA LYS A 200 6.64 18.96 -2.20
C LYS A 200 6.21 20.34 -1.70
N CYS A 201 7.16 21.20 -1.32
CA CYS A 201 6.89 22.54 -0.83
C CYS A 201 6.67 23.53 -1.99
N HIS A 202 5.55 24.26 -1.94
CA HIS A 202 5.24 25.33 -2.87
C HIS A 202 5.26 26.66 -2.10
N PHE A 203 6.35 27.41 -2.25
CA PHE A 203 6.61 28.62 -1.50
C PHE A 203 6.23 29.87 -2.32
N GLY A 204 5.70 30.89 -1.65
CA GLY A 204 5.31 32.15 -2.29
C GLY A 204 4.16 32.01 -3.30
N ALA A 205 3.36 30.95 -3.19
CA ALA A 205 2.15 30.81 -3.99
C ALA A 205 1.10 31.85 -3.53
N PRO A 206 0.36 32.49 -4.46
CA PRO A 206 -0.67 33.47 -4.10
C PRO A 206 -1.87 32.84 -3.37
N SER A 207 -2.03 31.51 -3.48
CA SER A 207 -3.00 30.73 -2.73
C SER A 207 -2.53 29.27 -2.54
N VAL A 208 -3.02 28.61 -1.48
CA VAL A 208 -2.67 27.21 -1.14
C VAL A 208 -3.95 26.43 -0.81
N ASN A 209 -4.13 25.25 -1.41
CA ASN A 209 -5.19 24.32 -1.04
C ASN A 209 -4.75 23.46 0.15
N TYR A 210 -5.51 23.51 1.23
CA TYR A 210 -5.27 22.74 2.45
C TYR A 210 -6.59 22.21 3.01
N LEU A 211 -6.69 20.89 3.18
CA LEU A 211 -7.88 20.18 3.69
C LEU A 211 -9.19 20.52 2.94
N GLY A 212 -9.09 20.88 1.66
CA GLY A 212 -10.22 21.25 0.80
C GLY A 212 -10.75 22.67 1.04
N HIS A 213 -9.89 23.54 1.57
CA HIS A 213 -10.05 24.98 1.57
C HIS A 213 -8.88 25.63 0.83
N ILE A 214 -9.13 26.72 0.13
CA ILE A 214 -8.11 27.56 -0.51
C ILE A 214 -7.83 28.74 0.42
N ILE A 215 -6.58 28.86 0.86
CA ILE A 215 -6.09 29.99 1.66
C ILE A 215 -5.44 30.97 0.68
N ASP A 216 -5.97 32.18 0.56
CA ASP A 216 -5.39 33.26 -0.23
C ASP A 216 -5.28 34.57 0.59
N LYS A 217 -4.77 35.64 -0.04
CA LYS A 217 -4.63 36.96 0.58
C LYS A 217 -5.96 37.62 0.99
N ASN A 218 -7.08 37.17 0.42
CA ASN A 218 -8.40 37.78 0.56
C ASN A 218 -9.29 37.06 1.57
N ARG A 219 -9.07 35.76 1.87
CA ARG A 219 -9.47 34.97 3.08
C ARG A 219 -9.45 33.45 2.78
N LEU A 220 -9.96 32.64 3.72
CA LEU A 220 -10.17 31.20 3.57
C LEU A 220 -11.45 30.92 2.77
N HIS A 221 -11.34 30.24 1.62
CA HIS A 221 -12.45 29.84 0.76
C HIS A 221 -12.61 28.32 0.72
N THR A 222 -13.82 27.78 0.60
CA THR A 222 -14.01 26.33 0.34
C THR A 222 -13.54 25.99 -1.07
N ALA A 223 -12.82 24.88 -1.24
CA ALA A 223 -12.31 24.49 -2.55
C ALA A 223 -13.47 24.27 -3.55
N PRO A 224 -13.37 24.81 -4.77
CA PRO A 224 -14.45 24.79 -5.76
C PRO A 224 -14.87 23.37 -6.13
N ASP A 225 -13.94 22.40 -6.08
CA ASP A 225 -14.20 20.98 -6.36
C ASP A 225 -15.21 20.38 -5.37
N LYS A 226 -15.16 20.79 -4.09
CA LYS A 226 -16.14 20.34 -3.07
C LYS A 226 -17.52 20.97 -3.30
N VAL A 227 -17.56 22.19 -3.83
CA VAL A 227 -18.81 22.89 -4.15
C VAL A 227 -19.46 22.29 -5.41
N GLU A 228 -18.67 21.92 -6.41
CA GLU A 228 -19.17 21.23 -7.61
C GLU A 228 -19.73 19.83 -7.31
N ALA A 229 -19.09 19.08 -6.40
CA ALA A 229 -19.56 17.76 -6.01
C ALA A 229 -20.97 17.80 -5.39
N VAL A 230 -21.27 18.82 -4.57
CA VAL A 230 -22.61 19.03 -4.01
C VAL A 230 -23.62 19.41 -5.09
N LYS A 231 -23.23 20.26 -6.05
CA LYS A 231 -24.12 20.66 -7.16
C LYS A 231 -24.44 19.52 -8.13
N LYS A 232 -23.53 18.55 -8.29
CA LYS A 232 -23.70 17.39 -9.18
C LYS A 232 -24.32 16.16 -8.50
N ALA A 233 -24.55 16.20 -7.19
CA ALA A 233 -25.15 15.08 -6.49
C ALA A 233 -26.61 14.89 -6.94
N PRO A 234 -27.02 13.68 -7.37
CA PRO A 234 -28.41 13.42 -7.72
C PRO A 234 -29.29 13.56 -6.49
N ASN A 235 -30.36 14.35 -6.60
CA ASN A 235 -31.35 14.53 -5.54
C ASN A 235 -32.05 13.18 -5.29
N GLN A 236 -31.86 12.57 -4.12
CA GLN A 236 -32.57 11.35 -3.75
C GLN A 236 -34.06 11.68 -3.54
N LYS A 237 -34.91 11.27 -4.49
CA LYS A 237 -36.35 11.20 -4.24
C LYS A 237 -36.60 9.99 -3.33
N MET A 238 -37.05 10.23 -2.11
CA MET A 238 -37.60 9.18 -1.24
C MET A 238 -38.84 8.61 -1.93
N SER A 239 -38.79 7.32 -2.29
CA SER A 239 -40.00 6.54 -2.54
C SER A 239 -40.32 5.79 -1.26
N MET A 240 -41.32 6.25 -0.51
CA MET A 240 -41.97 5.43 0.50
C MET A 240 -42.99 4.54 -0.22
N ASN A 241 -42.73 3.24 -0.30
CA ASN A 241 -43.78 2.25 -0.48
C ASN A 241 -43.85 1.42 0.81
N TYR A 242 -44.87 1.71 1.63
CA TYR A 242 -45.35 0.81 2.67
C TYR A 242 -46.36 -0.12 2.00
N ASP A 243 -45.93 -1.31 1.63
CA ASP A 243 -46.88 -2.38 1.31
C ASP A 243 -47.19 -3.11 2.62
N HIS A 244 -48.37 -2.79 3.16
CA HIS A 244 -49.09 -3.62 4.12
C HIS A 244 -49.48 -4.92 3.40
N PHE A 245 -49.05 -6.07 3.92
CA PHE A 245 -49.86 -7.28 4.19
C PHE A 245 -49.01 -8.32 4.92
#